data_AF-A0AA38M2B7-F1
#
_entry.id   AF-A0AA38M2B7-F1
#
_cell.length_a   1.000
_cell.length_b   1.000
_cell.length_c   1.000
_cell.angle_alpha   90.00
_cell.angle_beta   90.00
_cell.angle_gamma   90.00
#
_symmetry.space_group_name_H-M   'P 1'
#
loop_
_entity.id
_entity.type
_entity.pdbx_description
1 polymer ?
#
loop_
_entity_poly.entity_id
_entity_poly.type
_entity_poly.pdbx_seq_one_letter_code
_entity_poly.pdbx_strand_id
1 'polypeptide(L)'
;MPPKKKGKGKGGVGNIIDGVDTTSMTREQLEVFCHRIKEENEREREERNFFQLERDKLRTFWEITKNELEEARAKLRNKDRQIEEAAEKNEDELKFYKQKVKHLQYEHQNSLTECKAEALVSLKMAQDDHTEQERELLKDKRDLKAQIREQEMTHQDQTKSLKLQHSEEISNIRTQFEQKEKELELKYEKKFADLKQELNTKHTMEMSELEERKNDQITDLTKHHEKVFNEMKNYYNDITLNNLALISSLKDQMEVLRKQNERMSKQVSDITAENKKLKEPLHQALQDVTEYKRQLEHYEKDKLALANTKAKLGATKQELDDLKWANDALQLRFEKLEAEKDELSSRFVDAVLEVQQKTGQKNILLQKRLQTLTKVAEFRDVIIGEMRLMTGIETDATTNTNLEKLLAKKNGIIHDLQYELARVCKAHDDLLDTYEDKLQQYGIPKSELGFVPLRILQDGQGGLAKSPAGLVTKNR
;
A
#
# COMPACT_ATOMS: atom_id res chain seq x y z
N MET A 1 70.39 -88.20 76.85
CA MET A 1 71.58 -88.85 77.44
C MET A 1 71.62 -90.31 76.98
N PRO A 2 72.76 -90.87 76.51
CA PRO A 2 73.11 -92.26 76.86
C PRO A 2 73.22 -92.31 78.40
N PRO A 3 73.07 -93.42 79.19
CA PRO A 3 73.81 -94.70 79.15
C PRO A 3 72.91 -95.93 79.54
N LYS A 4 73.30 -97.21 79.36
CA LYS A 4 74.24 -98.09 80.10
C LYS A 4 73.80 -98.49 81.53
N LYS A 5 73.91 -99.81 81.77
CA LYS A 5 74.35 -100.50 83.00
C LYS A 5 73.35 -100.87 84.11
N LYS A 6 73.43 -102.18 84.39
CA LYS A 6 73.63 -102.87 85.69
C LYS A 6 72.40 -103.18 86.55
N GLY A 7 72.35 -104.45 86.97
CA GLY A 7 71.75 -104.87 88.23
C GLY A 7 71.07 -106.23 88.08
N LYS A 8 71.82 -107.33 88.11
CA LYS A 8 72.09 -108.17 89.30
C LYS A 8 71.03 -109.27 89.47
N GLY A 9 71.51 -110.50 89.30
CA GLY A 9 70.76 -111.73 89.50
C GLY A 9 70.28 -111.92 90.93
N LYS A 10 69.13 -112.59 90.99
CA LYS A 10 68.50 -113.34 92.07
C LYS A 10 69.39 -113.65 93.29
N GLY A 11 69.07 -113.01 94.41
CA GLY A 11 68.99 -113.70 95.70
C GLY A 11 67.60 -114.31 95.84
N GLY A 12 67.52 -115.51 96.41
CA GLY A 12 66.29 -116.29 96.49
C GLY A 12 65.34 -115.87 97.61
N VAL A 13 64.21 -116.58 97.58
CA VAL A 13 63.19 -116.79 98.63
C VAL A 13 62.11 -115.70 98.74
N GLY A 14 60.87 -116.13 98.47
CA GLY A 14 59.63 -115.38 98.68
C GLY A 14 58.80 -115.28 97.40
N ASN A 15 57.72 -116.08 97.28
CA ASN A 15 56.70 -115.84 96.26
C ASN A 15 55.92 -114.58 96.66
N ILE A 16 56.42 -113.43 96.22
CA ILE A 16 55.75 -112.13 96.36
C ILE A 16 55.00 -111.88 95.06
N ILE A 17 53.67 -111.86 95.12
CA ILE A 17 52.80 -111.48 94.00
C ILE A 17 52.14 -110.17 94.42
N ASP A 18 52.32 -109.12 93.62
CA ASP A 18 51.81 -107.76 93.84
C ASP A 18 52.15 -107.15 95.21
N GLY A 19 53.42 -107.24 95.60
CA GLY A 19 53.93 -106.62 96.83
C GLY A 19 53.56 -107.31 98.14
N VAL A 20 52.85 -108.45 98.11
CA VAL A 20 52.44 -109.24 99.30
C VAL A 20 53.11 -110.62 99.32
N ASP A 21 53.66 -111.02 100.47
CA ASP A 21 54.32 -112.32 100.69
C ASP A 21 53.29 -113.44 100.89
N THR A 22 53.17 -114.33 99.89
CA THR A 22 52.13 -115.38 99.82
C THR A 22 52.46 -116.63 100.64
N THR A 23 53.62 -116.69 101.29
CA THR A 23 54.12 -117.91 101.96
C THR A 23 53.50 -118.18 103.34
N SER A 24 52.84 -117.19 103.96
CA SER A 24 52.22 -117.29 105.29
C SER A 24 50.68 -117.27 105.27
N MET A 25 50.08 -117.26 104.07
CA MET A 25 48.63 -117.20 103.91
C MET A 25 48.00 -118.59 103.85
N THR A 26 46.90 -118.77 104.59
CA THR A 26 46.06 -119.97 104.51
C THR A 26 45.33 -120.03 103.15
N ARG A 27 44.90 -121.21 102.71
CA ARG A 27 44.28 -121.42 101.38
C ARG A 27 43.15 -120.42 101.07
N GLU A 28 42.29 -120.12 102.06
CA GLU A 28 41.21 -119.14 101.92
C GLU A 28 41.73 -117.70 101.71
N GLN A 29 42.82 -117.32 102.38
CA GLN A 29 43.43 -115.99 102.23
C GLN A 29 44.11 -115.82 100.86
N LEU A 30 44.70 -116.88 100.31
CA LEU A 30 45.22 -116.90 98.93
C LEU A 30 44.11 -116.82 97.88
N GLU A 31 42.95 -117.43 98.13
CA GLU A 31 41.78 -117.33 97.25
C GLU A 31 41.21 -115.90 97.24
N VAL A 32 41.09 -115.25 98.40
CA VAL A 32 40.67 -113.84 98.50
C VAL A 32 41.68 -112.90 97.83
N PHE A 33 42.99 -113.13 97.99
CA PHE A 33 44.02 -112.33 97.34
C PHE A 33 44.03 -112.51 95.81
N CYS A 34 43.86 -113.74 95.33
CA CYS A 34 43.65 -114.03 93.91
C CYS A 34 42.40 -113.33 93.35
N HIS A 35 41.31 -113.29 94.12
CA HIS A 35 40.10 -112.56 93.73
C HIS A 35 40.33 -111.05 93.65
N ARG A 36 41.03 -110.46 94.62
CA ARG A 36 41.37 -109.02 94.60
C ARG A 36 42.24 -108.65 93.41
N ILE A 37 43.31 -109.41 93.13
CA ILE A 37 44.17 -109.16 91.96
C ILE A 37 43.39 -109.35 90.66
N LYS A 38 42.48 -110.33 90.59
CA LYS A 38 41.59 -110.48 89.43
C LYS A 38 40.70 -109.26 89.25
N GLU A 39 40.06 -108.77 90.31
CA GLU A 39 39.22 -107.56 90.28
C GLU A 39 40.03 -106.30 89.91
N GLU A 40 41.25 -106.15 90.41
CA GLU A 40 42.13 -105.03 90.00
C GLU A 40 42.58 -105.15 88.55
N ASN A 41 42.92 -106.35 88.08
CA ASN A 41 43.26 -106.56 86.66
C ASN A 41 42.04 -106.30 85.76
N GLU A 42 40.84 -106.64 86.23
CA GLU A 42 39.59 -106.41 85.51
C GLU A 42 39.25 -104.92 85.47
N ARG A 43 39.43 -104.18 86.58
CA ARG A 43 39.32 -102.72 86.63
C ARG A 43 40.34 -102.03 85.73
N GLU A 44 41.62 -102.42 85.77
CA GLU A 44 42.64 -101.87 84.89
C GLU A 44 42.36 -102.16 83.41
N ARG A 45 41.76 -103.33 83.10
CA ARG A 45 41.29 -103.65 81.75
C ARG A 45 40.13 -102.75 81.33
N GLU A 46 39.15 -102.53 82.21
CA GLU A 46 38.03 -101.61 81.98
C GLU A 46 38.51 -100.17 81.76
N GLU A 47 39.43 -99.68 82.59
CA GLU A 47 40.03 -98.36 82.46
C GLU A 47 40.83 -98.23 81.16
N ARG A 48 41.67 -99.22 80.83
CA ARG A 48 42.39 -99.25 79.54
C ARG A 48 41.41 -99.21 78.36
N ASN A 49 40.33 -99.97 78.42
CA ASN A 49 39.30 -100.01 77.38
C ASN A 49 38.60 -98.65 77.27
N PHE A 50 38.21 -98.05 78.41
CA PHE A 50 37.64 -96.71 78.45
C PHE A 50 38.56 -95.66 77.82
N PHE A 51 39.85 -95.62 78.21
CA PHE A 51 40.81 -94.69 77.63
C PHE A 51 41.15 -94.98 76.15
N GLN A 52 41.06 -96.24 75.71
CA GLN A 52 41.14 -96.57 74.28
C GLN A 52 39.95 -95.98 73.52
N LEU A 53 38.74 -96.19 74.03
CA LEU A 53 37.51 -95.73 73.41
C LEU A 53 37.41 -94.19 73.40
N GLU A 54 37.84 -93.50 74.46
CA GLU A 54 37.94 -92.04 74.50
C GLU A 54 39.01 -91.49 73.54
N ARG A 55 40.16 -92.15 73.43
CA ARG A 55 41.20 -91.77 72.45
C ARG A 55 40.68 -91.92 71.02
N ASP A 56 39.97 -93.00 70.72
CA ASP A 56 39.41 -93.25 69.38
C ASP A 56 38.27 -92.26 69.07
N LYS A 57 37.43 -91.91 70.06
CA LYS A 57 36.46 -90.80 69.95
C LYS A 57 37.14 -89.46 69.69
N LEU A 58 38.17 -89.11 70.45
CA LEU A 58 38.90 -87.86 70.24
C LEU A 58 39.58 -87.83 68.87
N ARG A 59 40.12 -88.97 68.41
CA ARG A 59 40.70 -89.09 67.08
C ARG A 59 39.66 -88.91 65.98
N THR A 60 38.49 -89.54 66.09
CA THR A 60 37.40 -89.37 65.12
C THR A 60 36.87 -87.93 65.11
N PHE A 61 36.67 -87.29 66.27
CA PHE A 61 36.32 -85.87 66.32
C PHE A 61 37.40 -84.98 65.72
N TRP A 62 38.67 -85.26 65.98
CA TRP A 62 39.78 -84.53 65.37
C TRP A 62 39.81 -84.70 63.85
N GLU A 63 39.61 -85.91 63.34
CA GLU A 63 39.53 -86.19 61.89
C GLU A 63 38.33 -85.49 61.24
N ILE A 64 37.14 -85.53 61.88
CA ILE A 64 35.93 -84.83 61.40
C ILE A 64 36.16 -83.32 61.38
N THR A 65 36.57 -82.71 62.50
CA THR A 65 36.78 -81.25 62.58
C THR A 65 37.89 -80.78 61.66
N LYS A 66 38.93 -81.59 61.44
CA LYS A 66 39.96 -81.32 60.44
C LYS A 66 39.38 -81.33 59.02
N ASN A 67 38.59 -82.34 58.67
CA ASN A 67 37.94 -82.42 57.36
C ASN A 67 36.96 -81.26 57.15
N GLU A 68 36.14 -80.91 58.15
CA GLU A 68 35.22 -79.76 58.10
C GLU A 68 35.98 -78.45 57.91
N LEU A 69 37.13 -78.27 58.57
CA LEU A 69 37.99 -77.11 58.39
C LEU A 69 38.57 -77.07 56.97
N GLU A 70 39.03 -78.21 56.44
CA GLU A 70 39.54 -78.31 55.07
C GLU A 70 38.45 -78.02 54.03
N GLU A 71 37.23 -78.51 54.24
CA GLU A 71 36.05 -78.20 53.42
C GLU A 71 35.67 -76.72 53.49
N ALA A 72 35.64 -76.12 54.68
CA ALA A 72 35.34 -74.70 54.85
C ALA A 72 36.39 -73.84 54.15
N ARG A 73 37.68 -74.18 54.27
CA ARG A 73 38.78 -73.52 53.55
C ARG A 73 38.68 -73.71 52.04
N ALA A 74 38.22 -74.86 51.57
CA ALA A 74 37.98 -75.09 50.14
C ALA A 74 36.79 -74.25 49.63
N LYS A 75 35.69 -74.19 50.38
CA LYS A 75 34.52 -73.34 50.08
C LYS A 75 34.88 -71.87 50.03
N LEU A 76 35.70 -71.39 50.98
CA LEU A 76 36.16 -70.00 51.04
C LEU A 76 37.01 -69.66 49.80
N ARG A 77 37.98 -70.51 49.44
CA ARG A 77 38.77 -70.34 48.21
C ARG A 77 37.91 -70.33 46.94
N ASN A 78 36.90 -71.19 46.86
CA ASN A 78 35.96 -71.19 45.74
C ASN A 78 35.13 -69.91 45.69
N LYS A 79 34.75 -69.35 46.84
CA LYS A 79 34.02 -68.08 46.91
C LYS A 79 34.90 -66.90 46.53
N ASP A 80 36.15 -66.86 46.97
CA ASP A 80 37.12 -65.84 46.55
C ASP A 80 37.33 -65.89 45.04
N ARG A 81 37.47 -67.09 44.45
CA ARG A 81 37.56 -67.25 42.98
C ARG A 81 36.28 -66.77 42.26
N GLN A 82 35.10 -67.05 42.82
CA GLN A 82 33.84 -66.54 42.24
C GLN A 82 33.76 -65.00 42.29
N ILE A 83 34.28 -64.38 43.34
CA ILE A 83 34.35 -62.92 43.47
C ILE A 83 35.32 -62.35 42.44
N GLU A 84 36.49 -62.96 42.26
CA GLU A 84 37.46 -62.58 41.23
C GLU A 84 36.84 -62.68 39.83
N GLU A 85 36.24 -63.81 39.47
CA GLU A 85 35.60 -64.00 38.15
C GLU A 85 34.44 -63.01 37.91
N ALA A 86 33.66 -62.69 38.94
CA ALA A 86 32.60 -61.69 38.84
C ALA A 86 33.15 -60.27 38.66
N ALA A 87 34.26 -59.94 39.34
CA ALA A 87 34.94 -58.67 39.19
C ALA A 87 35.55 -58.50 37.80
N GLU A 88 36.21 -59.54 37.26
CA GLU A 88 36.76 -59.55 35.89
C GLU A 88 35.65 -59.36 34.85
N LYS A 89 34.54 -60.09 34.96
CA LYS A 89 33.37 -59.91 34.07
C LYS A 89 32.82 -58.50 34.11
N ASN A 90 32.67 -57.93 35.30
CA ASN A 90 32.19 -56.55 35.45
C ASN A 90 33.19 -55.54 34.86
N GLU A 91 34.49 -55.77 35.01
CA GLU A 91 35.51 -54.90 34.40
C GLU A 91 35.45 -54.95 32.86
N ASP A 92 35.25 -56.12 32.28
CA ASP A 92 35.10 -56.28 30.83
C ASP A 92 33.79 -55.66 30.30
N GLU A 93 32.68 -55.84 31.01
CA GLU A 93 31.42 -55.16 30.71
C GLU A 93 31.58 -53.64 30.78
N LEU A 94 32.25 -53.12 31.82
CA LEU A 94 32.52 -51.69 31.97
C LEU A 94 33.38 -51.15 30.81
N LYS A 95 34.39 -51.91 30.36
CA LYS A 95 35.20 -51.56 29.18
C LYS A 95 34.35 -51.54 27.91
N PHE A 96 33.49 -52.54 27.71
CA PHE A 96 32.58 -52.61 26.57
C PHE A 96 31.60 -51.42 26.56
N TYR A 97 30.93 -51.14 27.68
CA TYR A 97 30.02 -49.99 27.79
C TYR A 97 30.75 -48.66 27.58
N LYS A 98 31.97 -48.52 28.10
CA LYS A 98 32.80 -47.32 27.88
C LYS A 98 33.14 -47.13 26.41
N GLN A 99 33.47 -48.21 25.68
CA GLN A 99 33.69 -48.14 24.23
C GLN A 99 32.40 -47.80 23.48
N LYS A 100 31.26 -48.40 23.85
CA LYS A 100 29.96 -48.11 23.25
C LYS A 100 29.56 -46.64 23.43
N VAL A 101 29.76 -46.07 24.62
CA VAL A 101 29.50 -44.64 24.87
C VAL A 101 30.42 -43.76 24.02
N LYS A 102 31.72 -44.08 23.91
CA LYS A 102 32.65 -43.34 23.05
C LYS A 102 32.23 -43.37 21.58
N HIS A 103 31.81 -44.53 21.09
CA HIS A 103 31.35 -44.67 19.71
C HIS A 103 30.08 -43.87 19.46
N LEU A 104 29.08 -43.96 20.34
CA LEU A 104 27.85 -43.17 20.26
C LEU A 104 28.11 -41.66 20.29
N GLN A 105 29.05 -41.20 21.13
CA GLN A 105 29.45 -39.79 21.16
C GLN A 105 30.11 -39.36 19.85
N TYR A 106 30.98 -40.20 19.29
CA TYR A 106 31.62 -39.94 18.00
C TYR A 106 30.60 -39.89 16.87
N GLU A 107 29.68 -40.85 16.79
CA GLU A 107 28.61 -40.87 15.80
C GLU A 107 27.71 -39.64 15.93
N HIS A 108 27.27 -39.30 17.15
CA HIS A 108 26.45 -38.12 17.37
C HIS A 108 27.18 -36.83 16.95
N GLN A 109 28.46 -36.71 17.28
CA GLN A 109 29.25 -35.56 16.86
C GLN A 109 29.41 -35.51 15.34
N ASN A 110 29.62 -36.65 14.68
CA ASN A 110 29.73 -36.73 13.22
C ASN A 110 28.41 -36.34 12.54
N SER A 111 27.28 -36.89 12.98
CA SER A 111 25.94 -36.53 12.48
C SER A 111 25.63 -35.05 12.73
N LEU A 112 26.04 -34.49 13.87
CA LEU A 112 25.88 -33.07 14.15
C LEU A 112 26.72 -32.20 13.20
N THR A 113 27.96 -32.60 12.90
CA THR A 113 28.80 -31.88 11.93
C THR A 113 28.26 -31.98 10.51
N GLU A 114 27.77 -33.14 10.11
CA GLU A 114 27.15 -33.38 8.81
C GLU A 114 25.88 -32.53 8.64
N CYS A 115 24.96 -32.58 9.61
CA CYS A 115 23.74 -31.76 9.60
C CYS A 115 24.05 -30.26 9.56
N LYS A 116 25.08 -29.80 10.29
CA LYS A 116 25.53 -28.40 10.20
C LYS A 116 26.10 -28.05 8.82
N ALA A 117 26.87 -28.94 8.21
CA ALA A 117 27.40 -28.73 6.86
C ALA A 117 26.28 -28.68 5.82
N GLU A 118 25.32 -29.60 5.88
CA GLU A 118 24.14 -29.62 5.02
C GLU A 118 23.30 -28.34 5.16
N ALA A 119 23.05 -27.90 6.41
CA ALA A 119 22.32 -26.67 6.67
C ALA A 119 23.04 -25.44 6.09
N LEU A 120 24.37 -25.36 6.20
CA LEU A 120 25.17 -24.28 5.61
C LEU A 120 25.13 -24.30 4.08
N VAL A 121 25.22 -25.47 3.46
CA VAL A 121 25.11 -25.61 2.00
C VAL A 121 23.72 -25.21 1.53
N SER A 122 22.66 -25.67 2.19
CA SER A 122 21.28 -25.30 1.88
C SER A 122 21.03 -23.79 2.02
N LEU A 123 21.54 -23.18 3.09
CA LEU A 123 21.44 -21.73 3.28
C LEU A 123 22.17 -20.96 2.18
N LYS A 124 23.36 -21.43 1.78
CA LYS A 124 24.13 -20.82 0.69
C LYS A 124 23.42 -20.95 -0.65
N MET A 125 22.88 -22.12 -0.97
CA MET A 125 22.09 -22.32 -2.19
C MET A 125 20.89 -21.38 -2.23
N ALA A 126 20.13 -21.28 -1.14
CA ALA A 126 19.00 -20.34 -1.05
C ALA A 126 19.44 -18.88 -1.22
N GLN A 127 20.58 -18.50 -0.63
CA GLN A 127 21.15 -17.16 -0.82
C GLN A 127 21.56 -16.91 -2.28
N ASP A 128 22.24 -17.87 -2.92
CA ASP A 128 22.68 -17.77 -4.30
C ASP A 128 21.45 -17.67 -5.24
N ASP A 129 20.43 -18.50 -5.05
CA ASP A 129 19.15 -18.45 -5.79
C ASP A 129 18.46 -17.08 -5.65
N HIS A 130 18.38 -16.55 -4.42
CA HIS A 130 17.82 -15.21 -4.18
C HIS A 130 18.62 -14.11 -4.89
N THR A 131 19.96 -14.20 -4.88
CA THR A 131 20.80 -13.22 -5.58
C THR A 131 20.67 -13.30 -7.09
N GLU A 132 20.42 -14.49 -7.64
CA GLU A 132 20.14 -14.68 -9.07
C GLU A 132 18.79 -14.09 -9.46
N GLN A 133 17.73 -14.39 -8.69
CA GLN A 133 16.40 -13.78 -8.88
C GLN A 133 16.45 -12.25 -8.80
N GLU A 134 17.21 -11.69 -7.85
CA GLU A 134 17.38 -10.24 -7.75
C GLU A 134 18.05 -9.66 -9.00
N ARG A 135 19.08 -10.33 -9.53
CA ARG A 135 19.76 -9.90 -10.77
C ARG A 135 18.83 -9.96 -11.97
N GLU A 136 18.01 -11.00 -12.10
CA GLU A 136 17.02 -11.13 -13.15
C GLU A 136 15.97 -10.01 -13.07
N LEU A 137 15.40 -9.77 -11.89
CA LEU A 137 14.45 -8.68 -11.68
C LEU A 137 15.06 -7.30 -11.99
N LEU A 138 16.33 -7.08 -11.65
CA LEU A 138 17.04 -5.84 -12.00
C LEU A 138 17.27 -5.70 -13.51
N LYS A 139 17.50 -6.80 -14.21
CA LYS A 139 17.62 -6.83 -15.67
C LYS A 139 16.27 -6.54 -16.32
N ASP A 140 15.21 -7.24 -15.92
CA ASP A 140 13.85 -7.02 -16.41
C ASP A 140 13.38 -5.59 -16.18
N LYS A 141 13.69 -5.02 -15.01
CA LYS A 141 13.41 -3.60 -14.71
C LYS A 141 14.13 -2.65 -15.68
N ARG A 142 15.37 -2.95 -16.08
CA ARG A 142 16.12 -2.13 -17.06
C ARG A 142 15.53 -2.29 -18.46
N ASP A 143 15.19 -3.52 -18.84
CA ASP A 143 14.63 -3.84 -20.16
C ASP A 143 13.23 -3.22 -20.33
N LEU A 144 12.36 -3.32 -19.33
CA LEU A 144 11.05 -2.65 -19.30
C LEU A 144 11.19 -1.12 -19.38
N LYS A 145 12.16 -0.53 -18.66
CA LYS A 145 12.45 0.91 -18.78
C LYS A 145 12.99 1.32 -20.15
N ALA A 146 13.66 0.42 -20.87
CA ALA A 146 14.10 0.68 -22.23
C ALA A 146 12.91 0.60 -23.20
N GLN A 147 12.06 -0.43 -23.06
CA GLN A 147 10.85 -0.59 -23.86
C GLN A 147 9.86 0.57 -23.68
N ILE A 148 9.64 1.05 -22.45
CA ILE A 148 8.78 2.23 -22.22
C ILE A 148 9.34 3.46 -22.94
N ARG A 149 10.64 3.72 -22.83
CA ARG A 149 11.28 4.85 -23.53
C ARG A 149 11.20 4.71 -25.05
N GLU A 150 11.38 3.51 -25.58
CA GLU A 150 11.23 3.24 -27.01
C GLU A 150 9.77 3.49 -27.46
N GLN A 151 8.79 2.98 -26.71
CA GLN A 151 7.37 3.23 -26.99
C GLN A 151 7.03 4.73 -26.94
N GLU A 152 7.49 5.46 -25.91
CA GLU A 152 7.31 6.91 -25.81
C GLU A 152 7.89 7.65 -27.03
N MET A 153 9.09 7.27 -27.48
CA MET A 153 9.70 7.84 -28.69
C MET A 153 8.88 7.53 -29.94
N THR A 154 8.43 6.27 -30.12
CA THR A 154 7.60 5.89 -31.27
C THR A 154 6.27 6.65 -31.29
N HIS A 155 5.61 6.81 -30.14
CA HIS A 155 4.36 7.58 -30.03
C HIS A 155 4.58 9.07 -30.31
N GLN A 156 5.70 9.62 -29.85
CA GLN A 156 6.06 11.00 -30.15
C GLN A 156 6.26 11.20 -31.66
N ASP A 157 6.92 10.26 -32.34
CA ASP A 157 7.16 10.34 -33.78
C ASP A 157 5.89 10.10 -34.59
N GLN A 158 5.01 9.19 -34.16
CA GLN A 158 3.66 9.05 -34.73
C GLN A 158 2.85 10.34 -34.62
N THR A 159 2.90 11.00 -33.45
CA THR A 159 2.21 12.28 -33.24
C THR A 159 2.78 13.38 -34.12
N LYS A 160 4.11 13.47 -34.27
CA LYS A 160 4.75 14.43 -35.19
C LYS A 160 4.34 14.16 -36.64
N SER A 161 4.33 12.89 -37.06
CA SER A 161 3.92 12.49 -38.41
C SER A 161 2.48 12.87 -38.71
N LEU A 162 1.54 12.56 -37.80
CA LEU A 162 0.13 12.94 -37.93
C LEU A 162 -0.06 14.46 -37.98
N LYS A 163 0.67 15.22 -37.15
CA LYS A 163 0.63 16.70 -37.20
C LYS A 163 1.14 17.25 -38.53
N LEU A 164 2.20 16.65 -39.09
CA LEU A 164 2.75 17.04 -40.38
C LEU A 164 1.74 16.75 -41.50
N GLN A 165 1.16 15.55 -41.53
CA GLN A 165 0.11 15.17 -42.49
C GLN A 165 -1.09 16.12 -42.42
N HIS A 166 -1.58 16.42 -41.21
CA HIS A 166 -2.69 17.35 -41.05
C HIS A 166 -2.35 18.77 -41.51
N SER A 167 -1.13 19.24 -41.26
CA SER A 167 -0.66 20.54 -41.76
C SER A 167 -0.60 20.57 -43.29
N GLU A 168 -0.18 19.47 -43.92
CA GLU A 168 -0.14 19.32 -45.37
C GLU A 168 -1.56 19.32 -45.96
N GLU A 169 -2.50 18.58 -45.37
CA GLU A 169 -3.91 18.57 -45.77
C GLU A 169 -4.55 19.96 -45.66
N ILE A 170 -4.32 20.67 -44.54
CA ILE A 170 -4.80 22.05 -44.37
C ILE A 170 -4.22 22.96 -45.46
N SER A 171 -2.93 22.85 -45.76
CA SER A 171 -2.27 23.64 -46.81
C SER A 171 -2.86 23.35 -48.20
N ASN A 172 -3.11 22.07 -48.50
CA ASN A 172 -3.74 21.65 -49.75
C ASN A 172 -5.16 22.21 -49.88
N ILE A 173 -5.97 22.12 -48.81
CA ILE A 173 -7.33 22.67 -48.78
C ILE A 173 -7.32 24.19 -48.96
N ARG A 174 -6.43 24.91 -48.27
CA ARG A 174 -6.27 26.37 -48.44
C ARG A 174 -5.93 26.73 -49.88
N THR A 175 -4.97 26.03 -50.48
CA THR A 175 -4.56 26.24 -51.87
C THR A 175 -5.73 26.02 -52.83
N GLN A 176 -6.54 24.96 -52.61
CA GLN A 176 -7.73 24.70 -53.42
C GLN A 176 -8.80 25.78 -53.26
N PHE A 177 -8.99 26.32 -52.05
CA PHE A 177 -9.93 27.42 -51.82
C PHE A 177 -9.46 28.72 -52.47
N GLU A 178 -8.18 29.06 -52.36
CA GLU A 178 -7.60 30.22 -53.05
C GLU A 178 -7.74 30.12 -54.57
N GLN A 179 -7.55 28.93 -55.15
CA GLN A 179 -7.78 28.71 -56.58
C GLN A 179 -9.25 28.92 -56.95
N LYS A 180 -10.18 28.34 -56.20
CA LYS A 180 -11.63 28.52 -56.43
C LYS A 180 -12.08 29.97 -56.28
N GLU A 181 -11.52 30.69 -55.32
CA GLU A 181 -11.78 32.12 -55.11
C GLU A 181 -11.33 32.93 -56.32
N LYS A 182 -10.08 32.73 -56.79
CA LYS A 182 -9.56 33.39 -58.00
C LYS A 182 -10.38 33.07 -59.25
N GLU A 183 -10.78 31.81 -59.43
CA GLU A 183 -11.65 31.41 -60.55
C GLU A 183 -13.02 32.11 -60.49
N LEU A 184 -13.58 32.25 -59.29
CA LEU A 184 -14.87 32.90 -59.08
C LEU A 184 -14.78 34.41 -59.33
N GLU A 185 -13.75 35.07 -58.79
CA GLU A 185 -13.44 36.48 -59.04
C GLU A 185 -13.31 36.75 -60.54
N LEU A 186 -12.47 35.99 -61.24
CA LEU A 186 -12.25 36.13 -62.68
C LEU A 186 -13.56 35.96 -63.46
N LYS A 187 -14.40 35.01 -63.07
CA LYS A 187 -15.70 34.76 -63.70
C LYS A 187 -16.66 35.93 -63.52
N TYR A 188 -16.71 36.55 -62.34
CA TYR A 188 -17.59 37.69 -62.09
C TYR A 188 -17.05 38.99 -62.69
N GLU A 189 -15.73 39.18 -62.68
CA GLU A 189 -15.10 40.32 -63.33
C GLU A 189 -15.33 40.30 -64.83
N LYS A 190 -15.22 39.11 -65.46
CA LYS A 190 -15.61 38.94 -66.86
C LYS A 190 -17.08 39.27 -67.12
N LYS A 191 -18.01 38.72 -66.32
CA LYS A 191 -19.44 39.03 -66.44
C LYS A 191 -19.75 40.52 -66.29
N PHE A 192 -19.05 41.20 -65.38
CA PHE A 192 -19.20 42.63 -65.16
C PHE A 192 -18.67 43.43 -66.35
N ALA A 193 -17.51 43.04 -66.90
CA ALA A 193 -16.95 43.66 -68.10
C ALA A 193 -17.88 43.47 -69.32
N ASP A 194 -18.40 42.26 -69.53
CA ASP A 194 -19.35 41.95 -70.60
C ASP A 194 -20.62 42.80 -70.47
N LEU A 195 -21.23 42.87 -69.26
CA LEU A 195 -22.41 43.70 -69.01
C LEU A 195 -22.13 45.19 -69.25
N LYS A 196 -20.97 45.69 -68.83
CA LYS A 196 -20.56 47.08 -69.05
C LYS A 196 -20.42 47.36 -70.55
N GLN A 197 -19.86 46.43 -71.31
CA GLN A 197 -19.75 46.54 -72.77
C GLN A 197 -21.14 46.54 -73.42
N GLU A 198 -22.03 45.63 -73.04
CA GLU A 198 -23.42 45.59 -73.53
C GLU A 198 -24.21 46.88 -73.23
N LEU A 199 -24.05 47.44 -72.03
CA LEU A 199 -24.72 48.69 -71.66
C LEU A 199 -24.17 49.86 -72.49
N ASN A 200 -22.86 49.89 -72.70
CA ASN A 200 -22.22 50.92 -73.51
C ASN A 200 -22.65 50.83 -74.98
N THR A 201 -22.73 49.63 -75.55
CA THR A 201 -23.21 49.44 -76.93
C THR A 201 -24.66 49.86 -77.09
N LYS A 202 -25.54 49.51 -76.13
CA LYS A 202 -26.93 50.00 -76.09
C LYS A 202 -27.00 51.51 -76.05
N HIS A 203 -26.26 52.15 -75.14
CA HIS A 203 -26.21 53.61 -75.04
C HIS A 203 -25.73 54.26 -76.35
N THR A 204 -24.67 53.74 -76.98
CA THR A 204 -24.21 54.27 -78.27
C THR A 204 -25.23 54.08 -79.39
N MET A 205 -25.97 52.96 -79.39
CA MET A 205 -27.03 52.70 -80.36
C MET A 205 -28.22 53.65 -80.15
N GLU A 206 -28.70 53.81 -78.92
CA GLU A 206 -29.77 54.75 -78.57
C GLU A 206 -29.41 56.20 -78.93
N MET A 207 -28.15 56.59 -78.70
CA MET A 207 -27.63 57.91 -79.12
C MET A 207 -27.63 58.06 -80.64
N SER A 208 -27.17 57.05 -81.39
CA SER A 208 -27.17 57.07 -82.85
C SER A 208 -28.60 57.15 -83.42
N GLU A 209 -29.54 56.38 -82.88
CA GLU A 209 -30.95 56.43 -83.30
C GLU A 209 -31.59 57.80 -83.00
N LEU A 210 -31.21 58.43 -81.89
CA LEU A 210 -31.69 59.75 -81.51
C LEU A 210 -31.08 60.85 -82.40
N GLU A 211 -29.80 60.72 -82.76
CA GLU A 211 -29.13 61.59 -83.73
C GLU A 211 -29.77 61.46 -85.11
N GLU A 212 -30.06 60.24 -85.58
CA GLU A 212 -30.75 60.00 -86.85
C GLU A 212 -32.14 60.64 -86.87
N ARG A 213 -32.96 60.40 -85.84
CA ARG A 213 -34.29 61.04 -85.70
C ARG A 213 -34.20 62.57 -85.68
N LYS A 214 -33.21 63.15 -85.01
CA LYS A 214 -33.00 64.60 -84.99
C LYS A 214 -32.57 65.12 -86.36
N ASN A 215 -31.70 64.40 -87.06
CA ASN A 215 -31.26 64.76 -88.42
C ASN A 215 -32.41 64.70 -89.42
N ASP A 216 -33.30 63.71 -89.30
CA ASP A 216 -34.53 63.63 -90.09
C ASP A 216 -35.43 64.84 -89.82
N GLN A 217 -35.65 65.19 -88.55
CA GLN A 217 -36.44 66.37 -88.18
C GLN A 217 -35.81 67.67 -88.71
N ILE A 218 -34.49 67.81 -88.66
CA ILE A 218 -33.77 68.96 -89.24
C ILE A 218 -33.99 68.99 -90.76
N THR A 219 -33.92 67.84 -91.43
CA THR A 219 -34.15 67.72 -92.87
C THR A 219 -35.58 68.12 -93.24
N ASP A 220 -36.58 67.63 -92.51
CA ASP A 220 -37.98 67.97 -92.72
C ASP A 220 -38.25 69.45 -92.45
N LEU A 221 -37.68 70.01 -91.38
CA LEU A 221 -37.79 71.44 -91.08
C LEU A 221 -37.14 72.28 -92.18
N THR A 222 -36.00 71.85 -92.71
CA THR A 222 -35.31 72.52 -93.82
C THR A 222 -36.17 72.50 -95.08
N LYS A 223 -36.75 71.34 -95.44
CA LYS A 223 -37.70 71.23 -96.56
C LYS A 223 -38.94 72.10 -96.35
N HIS A 224 -39.48 72.13 -95.13
CA HIS A 224 -40.63 72.98 -94.81
C HIS A 224 -40.28 74.46 -94.94
N HIS A 225 -39.13 74.89 -94.42
CA HIS A 225 -38.63 76.25 -94.58
C HIS A 225 -38.40 76.60 -96.05
N GLU A 226 -37.84 75.69 -96.86
CA GLU A 226 -37.64 75.89 -98.29
C GLU A 226 -38.98 76.00 -99.05
N LYS A 227 -39.98 75.20 -98.64
CA LYS A 227 -41.35 75.30 -99.17
C LYS A 227 -41.98 76.64 -98.80
N VAL A 228 -41.95 77.04 -97.53
CA VAL A 228 -42.50 78.32 -97.05
C VAL A 228 -41.76 79.49 -97.70
N PHE A 229 -40.44 79.39 -97.88
CA PHE A 229 -39.66 80.39 -98.59
C PHE A 229 -40.06 80.51 -100.06
N ASN A 230 -40.30 79.38 -100.75
CA ASN A 230 -40.82 79.38 -102.12
C ASN A 230 -42.26 79.91 -102.18
N GLU A 231 -43.12 79.58 -101.23
CA GLU A 231 -44.47 80.13 -101.09
C GLU A 231 -44.42 81.64 -100.84
N MET A 232 -43.49 82.12 -100.00
CA MET A 232 -43.26 83.55 -99.74
C MET A 232 -42.70 84.26 -100.96
N LYS A 233 -41.79 83.64 -101.70
CA LYS A 233 -41.28 84.14 -102.99
C LYS A 233 -42.39 84.23 -104.02
N ASN A 234 -43.25 83.21 -104.11
CA ASN A 234 -44.44 83.21 -104.96
C ASN A 234 -45.45 84.27 -104.50
N TYR A 235 -45.67 84.42 -103.20
CA TYR A 235 -46.52 85.47 -102.63
C TYR A 235 -45.99 86.87 -102.92
N TYR A 236 -44.68 87.10 -102.91
CA TYR A 236 -44.11 88.39 -103.32
C TYR A 236 -44.16 88.59 -104.83
N ASN A 237 -44.00 87.53 -105.64
CA ASN A 237 -44.23 87.58 -107.08
C ASN A 237 -45.71 87.91 -107.40
N ASP A 238 -46.63 87.28 -106.67
CA ASP A 238 -48.06 87.55 -106.74
C ASP A 238 -48.37 88.95 -106.23
N ILE A 239 -47.72 89.44 -105.17
CA ILE A 239 -47.80 90.83 -104.74
C ILE A 239 -47.21 91.76 -105.80
N THR A 240 -46.18 91.43 -106.56
CA THR A 240 -45.73 92.31 -107.66
C THR A 240 -46.76 92.36 -108.80
N LEU A 241 -47.38 91.23 -109.14
CA LEU A 241 -48.49 91.16 -110.09
C LEU A 241 -49.74 91.88 -109.57
N ASN A 242 -50.03 91.72 -108.28
CA ASN A 242 -51.17 92.29 -107.60
C ASN A 242 -50.90 93.75 -107.25
N ASN A 243 -49.66 94.22 -107.07
CA ASN A 243 -49.29 95.63 -106.92
C ASN A 243 -49.50 96.39 -108.22
N LEU A 244 -49.28 95.73 -109.36
CA LEU A 244 -49.72 96.20 -110.68
C LEU A 244 -51.25 96.33 -110.76
N ALA A 245 -52.01 95.40 -110.18
CA ALA A 245 -53.47 95.48 -110.08
C ALA A 245 -53.97 96.45 -108.95
N LEU A 246 -53.17 96.66 -107.91
CA LEU A 246 -53.46 97.43 -106.70
C LEU A 246 -53.13 98.90 -106.92
N ILE A 247 -52.23 99.27 -107.85
CA ILE A 247 -52.18 100.65 -108.40
C ILE A 247 -53.53 101.03 -109.03
N SER A 248 -54.29 100.06 -109.56
CA SER A 248 -55.65 100.30 -110.07
C SER A 248 -56.72 100.32 -108.97
N SER A 249 -56.49 99.70 -107.82
CA SER A 249 -57.47 99.56 -106.72
C SER A 249 -57.20 100.49 -105.52
N LEU A 250 -55.99 101.03 -105.37
CA LEU A 250 -55.57 101.97 -104.30
C LEU A 250 -56.09 103.40 -104.50
N LYS A 251 -56.93 103.63 -105.50
CA LYS A 251 -57.81 104.81 -105.55
C LYS A 251 -59.06 104.66 -104.66
N ASP A 252 -59.49 103.44 -104.32
CA ASP A 252 -60.86 103.23 -103.81
C ASP A 252 -60.98 102.73 -102.35
N GLN A 253 -59.90 102.41 -101.64
CA GLN A 253 -60.03 101.77 -100.33
C GLN A 253 -59.10 102.33 -99.24
N MET A 254 -58.93 103.65 -99.22
CA MET A 254 -58.20 104.37 -98.15
C MET A 254 -59.08 104.70 -96.93
N GLU A 255 -60.16 103.96 -96.66
CA GLU A 255 -61.18 104.39 -95.66
C GLU A 255 -61.48 103.40 -94.51
N VAL A 256 -61.13 102.10 -94.55
CA VAL A 256 -61.83 101.14 -93.64
C VAL A 256 -61.00 100.51 -92.51
N LEU A 257 -59.67 100.51 -92.51
CA LEU A 257 -58.90 99.73 -91.51
C LEU A 257 -58.47 100.52 -90.26
N ARG A 258 -59.45 101.22 -89.65
CA ARG A 258 -59.33 101.82 -88.30
C ARG A 258 -60.08 101.02 -87.21
N LYS A 259 -60.64 99.83 -87.51
CA LYS A 259 -61.51 99.06 -86.59
C LYS A 259 -61.11 97.59 -86.41
N GLN A 260 -59.97 97.28 -85.81
CA GLN A 260 -59.65 95.91 -85.40
C GLN A 260 -58.98 95.82 -84.01
N ASN A 261 -59.46 96.64 -83.06
CA ASN A 261 -58.95 96.68 -81.68
C ASN A 261 -59.76 95.80 -80.70
N GLU A 262 -60.59 94.87 -81.20
CA GLU A 262 -61.53 94.08 -80.36
C GLU A 262 -61.08 92.64 -80.03
N ARG A 263 -59.89 92.18 -80.46
CA ARG A 263 -59.47 90.77 -80.22
C ARG A 263 -58.84 90.47 -78.86
N MET A 264 -58.61 91.47 -78.00
CA MET A 264 -57.79 91.31 -76.78
C MET A 264 -58.57 90.83 -75.54
N SER A 265 -59.90 90.70 -75.60
CA SER A 265 -60.72 90.38 -74.41
C SER A 265 -60.89 88.88 -74.11
N LYS A 266 -60.36 87.96 -74.93
CA LYS A 266 -60.56 86.49 -74.74
C LYS A 266 -59.48 85.77 -73.91
N GLN A 267 -58.28 86.33 -73.76
CA GLN A 267 -57.15 85.65 -73.07
C GLN A 267 -57.22 85.69 -71.53
N VAL A 268 -58.06 86.54 -70.95
CA VAL A 268 -58.11 86.74 -69.48
C VAL A 268 -58.95 85.67 -68.76
N SER A 269 -59.88 85.01 -69.46
CA SER A 269 -60.75 83.96 -68.89
C SER A 269 -59.99 82.65 -68.63
N ASP A 270 -59.10 82.25 -69.53
CA ASP A 270 -58.46 80.92 -69.50
C ASP A 270 -57.43 80.79 -68.37
N ILE A 271 -56.67 81.87 -68.10
CA ILE A 271 -55.67 81.94 -67.01
C ILE A 271 -56.33 81.85 -65.62
N THR A 272 -57.59 82.28 -65.51
CA THR A 272 -58.32 82.31 -64.24
C THR A 272 -58.91 80.93 -63.87
N ALA A 273 -59.23 80.10 -64.86
CA ALA A 273 -59.72 78.73 -64.66
C ALA A 273 -58.59 77.74 -64.32
N GLU A 274 -57.39 77.95 -64.88
CA GLU A 274 -56.22 77.10 -64.65
C GLU A 274 -55.67 77.23 -63.21
N ASN A 275 -55.66 78.46 -62.66
CA ASN A 275 -55.31 78.72 -61.26
C ASN A 275 -56.26 78.05 -60.24
N LYS A 276 -57.53 77.80 -60.61
CA LYS A 276 -58.48 77.09 -59.74
C LYS A 276 -58.26 75.58 -59.72
N LYS A 277 -57.73 74.98 -60.80
CA LYS A 277 -57.43 73.53 -60.87
C LYS A 277 -56.19 73.13 -60.06
N LEU A 278 -55.25 74.02 -59.84
CA LEU A 278 -53.96 73.74 -59.18
C LEU A 278 -53.99 73.83 -57.64
N LYS A 279 -55.07 74.37 -57.04
CA LYS A 279 -55.20 74.54 -55.58
C LYS A 279 -55.41 73.22 -54.82
N GLU A 280 -56.26 72.33 -55.34
CA GLU A 280 -56.59 71.07 -54.66
C GLU A 280 -55.39 70.09 -54.61
N PRO A 281 -54.63 69.89 -55.70
CA PRO A 281 -53.43 69.04 -55.67
C PRO A 281 -52.34 69.57 -54.74
N LEU A 282 -52.21 70.90 -54.63
CA LEU A 282 -51.26 71.53 -53.71
C LEU A 282 -51.66 71.29 -52.25
N HIS A 283 -52.96 71.30 -51.94
CA HIS A 283 -53.43 71.03 -50.58
C HIS A 283 -53.23 69.57 -50.17
N GLN A 284 -53.49 68.62 -51.07
CA GLN A 284 -53.24 67.19 -50.85
C GLN A 284 -51.75 66.90 -50.65
N ALA A 285 -50.87 67.45 -51.50
CA ALA A 285 -49.42 67.29 -51.36
C ALA A 285 -48.89 67.85 -50.02
N LEU A 286 -49.48 68.94 -49.51
CA LEU A 286 -49.13 69.47 -48.18
C LEU A 286 -49.55 68.54 -47.03
N GLN A 287 -50.72 67.90 -47.13
CA GLN A 287 -51.16 66.90 -46.14
C GLN A 287 -50.27 65.65 -46.16
N ASP A 288 -49.94 65.14 -47.34
CA ASP A 288 -49.04 63.99 -47.49
C ASP A 288 -47.66 64.27 -46.91
N VAL A 289 -47.12 65.48 -47.13
CA VAL A 289 -45.84 65.90 -46.53
C VAL A 289 -45.91 65.91 -45.00
N THR A 290 -47.04 66.31 -44.40
CA THR A 290 -47.20 66.25 -42.93
C THR A 290 -47.30 64.82 -42.40
N GLU A 291 -48.00 63.94 -43.12
CA GLU A 291 -48.15 62.53 -42.75
C GLU A 291 -46.82 61.78 -42.87
N TYR A 292 -46.05 62.01 -43.95
CA TYR A 292 -44.73 61.42 -44.13
C TYR A 292 -43.71 61.90 -43.10
N LYS A 293 -43.75 63.19 -42.70
CA LYS A 293 -42.91 63.69 -41.60
C LYS A 293 -43.22 62.97 -40.29
N ARG A 294 -44.51 62.74 -39.98
CA ARG A 294 -44.93 61.98 -38.79
C ARG A 294 -44.43 60.54 -38.84
N GLN A 295 -44.56 59.86 -39.97
CA GLN A 295 -44.07 58.49 -40.15
C GLN A 295 -42.55 58.41 -40.01
N LEU A 296 -41.81 59.40 -40.52
CA LEU A 296 -40.35 59.48 -40.39
C LEU A 296 -39.93 59.58 -38.91
N GLU A 297 -40.59 60.43 -38.12
CA GLU A 297 -40.32 60.55 -36.68
C GLU A 297 -40.58 59.24 -35.92
N HIS A 298 -41.65 58.50 -36.28
CA HIS A 298 -41.92 57.18 -35.70
C HIS A 298 -40.83 56.17 -36.09
N TYR A 299 -40.41 56.15 -37.35
CA TYR A 299 -39.35 55.27 -37.83
C TYR A 299 -38.01 55.54 -37.13
N GLU A 300 -37.67 56.82 -36.88
CA GLU A 300 -36.47 57.19 -36.13
C GLU A 300 -36.52 56.71 -34.67
N LYS A 301 -37.68 56.83 -34.01
CA LYS A 301 -37.90 56.29 -32.66
C LYS A 301 -37.76 54.77 -32.62
N ASP A 302 -38.35 54.06 -33.59
CA ASP A 302 -38.27 52.60 -33.69
C ASP A 302 -36.84 52.13 -33.95
N LYS A 303 -36.08 52.85 -34.80
CA LYS A 303 -34.66 52.57 -35.06
C LYS A 303 -33.82 52.70 -33.79
N LEU A 304 -34.06 53.74 -32.99
CA LEU A 304 -33.41 53.94 -31.69
C LEU A 304 -33.79 52.85 -30.69
N ALA A 305 -35.08 52.49 -30.59
CA ALA A 305 -35.55 51.42 -29.73
C ALA A 305 -34.90 50.07 -30.11
N LEU A 306 -34.84 49.76 -31.41
CA LEU A 306 -34.21 48.54 -31.92
C LEU A 306 -32.71 48.48 -31.59
N ALA A 307 -31.99 49.60 -31.72
CA ALA A 307 -30.59 49.69 -31.34
C ALA A 307 -30.39 49.39 -29.84
N ASN A 308 -31.23 49.99 -28.99
CA ASN A 308 -31.20 49.77 -27.55
C ASN A 308 -31.54 48.32 -27.17
N THR A 309 -32.54 47.70 -27.80
CA THR A 309 -32.88 46.29 -27.55
C THR A 309 -31.79 45.34 -28.04
N LYS A 310 -31.14 45.65 -29.16
CA LYS A 310 -29.99 44.86 -29.66
C LYS A 310 -28.80 44.96 -28.70
N ALA A 311 -28.50 46.13 -28.18
CA ALA A 311 -27.44 46.33 -27.18
C ALA A 311 -27.74 45.54 -25.90
N LYS A 312 -28.97 45.63 -25.38
CA LYS A 312 -29.42 44.83 -24.22
C LYS A 312 -29.33 43.33 -24.49
N LEU A 313 -29.78 42.88 -25.67
CA LEU A 313 -29.69 41.48 -26.05
C LEU A 313 -28.24 41.00 -26.08
N GLY A 314 -27.32 41.81 -26.62
CA GLY A 314 -25.89 41.51 -26.61
C GLY A 314 -25.34 41.34 -25.19
N ALA A 315 -25.64 42.28 -24.29
CA ALA A 315 -25.21 42.21 -22.89
C ALA A 315 -25.78 40.96 -22.19
N THR A 316 -27.09 40.70 -22.32
CA THR A 316 -27.73 39.51 -21.71
C THR A 316 -27.21 38.19 -22.26
N LYS A 317 -26.81 38.13 -23.55
CA LYS A 317 -26.18 36.94 -24.13
C LYS A 317 -24.80 36.70 -23.55
N GLN A 318 -24.02 37.77 -23.38
CA GLN A 318 -22.71 37.67 -22.76
C GLN A 318 -22.82 37.21 -21.30
N GLU A 319 -23.74 37.80 -20.53
CA GLU A 319 -24.04 37.35 -19.15
C GLU A 319 -24.48 35.88 -19.09
N LEU A 320 -25.29 35.43 -20.06
CA LEU A 320 -25.72 34.04 -20.15
C LEU A 320 -24.54 33.10 -20.42
N ASP A 321 -23.63 33.48 -21.32
CA ASP A 321 -22.47 32.67 -21.66
C ASP A 321 -21.45 32.64 -20.51
N ASP A 322 -21.24 33.75 -19.81
CA ASP A 322 -20.44 33.81 -18.58
C ASP A 322 -21.02 32.93 -17.47
N LEU A 323 -22.36 32.96 -17.29
CA LEU A 323 -23.06 32.10 -16.32
C LEU A 323 -22.96 30.62 -16.68
N LYS A 324 -23.04 30.26 -17.96
CA LYS A 324 -22.84 28.88 -18.40
C LYS A 324 -21.42 28.39 -18.08
N TRP A 325 -20.41 29.20 -18.40
CA TRP A 325 -19.02 28.88 -18.06
C TRP A 325 -18.81 28.70 -16.55
N ALA A 326 -19.38 29.59 -15.74
CA ALA A 326 -19.32 29.48 -14.30
C ALA A 326 -20.04 28.22 -13.78
N ASN A 327 -21.18 27.87 -14.37
CA ASN A 327 -21.92 26.67 -14.02
C ASN A 327 -21.15 25.39 -14.38
N ASP A 328 -20.58 25.30 -15.58
CA ASP A 328 -19.78 24.16 -16.01
C ASP A 328 -18.54 23.98 -15.11
N ALA A 329 -17.89 25.08 -14.74
CA ALA A 329 -16.76 25.07 -13.81
C ALA A 329 -17.18 24.62 -12.39
N LEU A 330 -18.35 25.05 -11.91
CA LEU A 330 -18.90 24.61 -10.63
C LEU A 330 -19.29 23.12 -10.65
N GLN A 331 -19.84 22.65 -11.76
CA GLN A 331 -20.26 21.26 -11.93
C GLN A 331 -19.04 20.31 -11.93
N LEU A 332 -17.97 20.66 -12.64
CA LEU A 332 -16.71 19.92 -12.58
C LEU A 332 -16.09 19.89 -11.18
N ARG A 333 -16.18 21.01 -10.44
CA ARG A 333 -15.72 21.05 -9.03
C ARG A 333 -16.60 20.18 -8.13
N PHE A 334 -17.91 20.18 -8.35
CA PHE A 334 -18.84 19.36 -7.60
C PHE A 334 -18.59 17.87 -7.82
N GLU A 335 -18.44 17.43 -9.07
CA GLU A 335 -18.12 16.04 -9.41
C GLU A 335 -16.80 15.58 -8.76
N LYS A 336 -15.78 16.45 -8.75
CA LYS A 336 -14.52 16.17 -8.06
C LYS A 336 -14.71 16.02 -6.56
N LEU A 337 -15.46 16.91 -5.92
CA LEU A 337 -15.75 16.85 -4.48
C LEU A 337 -16.58 15.62 -4.12
N GLU A 338 -17.51 15.21 -4.98
CA GLU A 338 -18.30 14.00 -4.80
C GLU A 338 -17.41 12.75 -4.87
N ALA A 339 -16.50 12.69 -5.85
CA ALA A 339 -15.51 11.62 -5.94
C ALA A 339 -14.56 11.57 -4.72
N GLU A 340 -14.08 12.72 -4.24
CA GLU A 340 -13.25 12.80 -3.02
C GLU A 340 -14.02 12.35 -1.77
N LYS A 341 -15.30 12.71 -1.66
CA LYS A 341 -16.17 12.26 -0.57
C LYS A 341 -16.38 10.74 -0.62
N ASP A 342 -16.67 10.18 -1.79
CA ASP A 342 -16.90 8.75 -1.95
C ASP A 342 -15.62 7.94 -1.66
N GLU A 343 -14.47 8.44 -2.12
CA GLU A 343 -13.17 7.86 -1.80
C GLU A 343 -12.91 7.90 -0.28
N LEU A 344 -13.16 9.04 0.37
CA LEU A 344 -12.97 9.16 1.81
C LEU A 344 -13.92 8.24 2.59
N SER A 345 -15.16 8.10 2.13
CA SER A 345 -16.13 7.17 2.72
C SER A 345 -15.67 5.72 2.57
N SER A 346 -15.15 5.33 1.41
CA SER A 346 -14.59 3.98 1.20
C SER A 346 -13.41 3.74 2.13
N ARG A 347 -12.44 4.66 2.15
CA ARG A 347 -11.26 4.56 3.03
C ARG A 347 -11.63 4.50 4.51
N PHE A 348 -12.65 5.23 4.92
CA PHE A 348 -13.16 5.16 6.29
C PHE A 348 -13.70 3.77 6.62
N VAL A 349 -14.53 3.19 5.73
CA VAL A 349 -15.05 1.83 5.91
C VAL A 349 -13.91 0.81 5.96
N ASP A 350 -12.94 0.91 5.05
CA ASP A 350 -11.78 0.02 5.02
C ASP A 350 -10.95 0.11 6.31
N ALA A 351 -10.68 1.32 6.79
CA ALA A 351 -9.94 1.54 8.03
C ALA A 351 -10.70 0.98 9.25
N VAL A 352 -12.02 1.16 9.31
CA VAL A 352 -12.85 0.61 10.39
C VAL A 352 -12.81 -0.92 10.36
N LEU A 353 -12.95 -1.54 9.19
CA LEU A 353 -12.87 -2.99 9.02
C LEU A 353 -11.49 -3.53 9.40
N GLU A 354 -10.40 -2.84 9.02
CA GLU A 354 -9.03 -3.23 9.37
C GLU A 354 -8.81 -3.18 10.88
N VAL A 355 -9.26 -2.11 11.55
CA VAL A 355 -9.18 -1.98 13.01
C VAL A 355 -10.01 -3.06 13.71
N GLN A 356 -11.22 -3.33 13.21
CA GLN A 356 -12.07 -4.38 13.75
C GLN A 356 -11.42 -5.77 13.56
N GLN A 357 -10.80 -6.03 12.41
CA GLN A 357 -10.10 -7.28 12.12
C GLN A 357 -8.89 -7.47 13.03
N LYS A 358 -8.02 -6.46 13.16
CA LYS A 358 -6.85 -6.49 14.05
C LYS A 358 -7.26 -6.70 15.50
N THR A 359 -8.29 -6.00 15.94
CA THR A 359 -8.82 -6.14 17.31
C THR A 359 -9.44 -7.53 17.53
N GLY A 360 -10.17 -8.05 16.54
CA GLY A 360 -10.69 -9.41 16.55
C GLY A 360 -9.60 -10.47 16.64
N GLN A 361 -8.54 -10.36 15.83
CA GLN A 361 -7.39 -11.27 15.89
C GLN A 361 -6.68 -11.21 17.25
N LYS A 362 -6.48 -10.01 17.81
CA LYS A 362 -5.89 -9.84 19.15
C LYS A 362 -6.77 -10.47 20.23
N ASN A 363 -8.09 -10.30 20.14
CA ASN A 363 -9.04 -10.92 21.07
C ASN A 363 -9.00 -12.45 20.99
N ILE A 364 -8.97 -13.02 19.77
CA ILE A 364 -8.83 -14.47 19.58
C ILE A 364 -7.51 -14.98 20.18
N LEU A 365 -6.40 -14.27 19.97
CA LEU A 365 -5.10 -14.64 20.54
C LEU A 365 -5.13 -14.61 22.07
N LEU A 366 -5.68 -13.54 22.65
CA LEU A 366 -5.84 -13.42 24.10
C LEU A 366 -6.75 -14.51 24.67
N GLN A 367 -7.85 -14.84 23.98
CA GLN A 367 -8.76 -15.91 24.37
C GLN A 367 -8.06 -17.28 24.33
N LYS A 368 -7.28 -17.57 23.28
CA LYS A 368 -6.47 -18.79 23.20
C LYS A 368 -5.42 -18.85 24.31
N ARG A 369 -4.72 -17.74 24.59
CA ARG A 369 -3.75 -17.66 25.68
C ARG A 369 -4.42 -17.91 27.04
N LEU A 370 -5.58 -17.30 27.27
CA LEU A 370 -6.37 -17.51 28.48
C LEU A 370 -6.78 -18.98 28.61
N GLN A 371 -7.34 -19.59 27.56
CA GLN A 371 -7.70 -21.01 27.54
C GLN A 371 -6.51 -21.92 27.86
N THR A 372 -5.34 -21.68 27.27
CA THR A 372 -4.14 -22.46 27.56
C THR A 372 -3.70 -22.29 29.01
N LEU A 373 -3.68 -21.05 29.53
CA LEU A 373 -3.32 -20.79 30.94
C LEU A 373 -4.32 -21.43 31.91
N THR A 374 -5.62 -21.39 31.60
CA THR A 374 -6.66 -22.05 32.38
C THR A 374 -6.45 -23.57 32.40
N LYS A 375 -6.21 -24.20 31.24
CA LYS A 375 -5.90 -25.65 31.18
C LYS A 375 -4.66 -26.02 31.99
N VAL A 376 -3.62 -25.18 31.94
CA VAL A 376 -2.39 -25.39 32.75
C VAL A 376 -2.69 -25.25 34.24
N ALA A 377 -3.53 -24.29 34.63
CA ALA A 377 -3.96 -24.12 36.02
C ALA A 377 -4.79 -25.33 36.48
N GLU A 378 -5.80 -25.75 35.72
CA GLU A 378 -6.62 -26.94 35.99
C GLU A 378 -5.76 -28.20 36.14
N PHE A 379 -4.81 -28.42 35.23
CA PHE A 379 -3.88 -29.56 35.30
C PHE A 379 -3.01 -29.52 36.56
N ARG A 380 -2.50 -28.33 36.92
CA ARG A 380 -1.73 -28.15 38.17
C ARG A 380 -2.59 -28.40 39.40
N ASP A 381 -3.84 -27.94 39.42
CA ASP A 381 -4.78 -28.17 40.52
C ASP A 381 -5.09 -29.66 40.69
N VAL A 382 -5.25 -30.41 39.59
CA VAL A 382 -5.40 -31.88 39.62
C VAL A 382 -4.16 -32.54 40.22
N ILE A 383 -2.95 -32.19 39.77
CA ILE A 383 -1.70 -32.73 40.33
C ILE A 383 -1.59 -32.43 41.83
N ILE A 384 -1.89 -31.19 42.24
CA ILE A 384 -1.88 -30.81 43.65
C ILE A 384 -2.89 -31.65 44.44
N GLY A 385 -4.08 -31.89 43.89
CA GLY A 385 -5.10 -32.76 44.47
C GLY A 385 -4.63 -34.21 44.64
N GLU A 386 -4.04 -34.81 43.60
CA GLU A 386 -3.50 -36.17 43.65
C GLU A 386 -2.33 -36.30 44.64
N MET A 387 -1.41 -35.34 44.65
CA MET A 387 -0.30 -35.31 45.61
C MET A 387 -0.78 -35.21 47.06
N ARG A 388 -1.83 -34.42 47.34
CA ARG A 388 -2.46 -34.35 48.68
C ARG A 388 -3.04 -35.71 49.09
N LEU A 389 -3.74 -36.39 48.17
CA LEU A 389 -4.30 -37.73 48.42
C LEU A 389 -3.20 -38.79 48.66
N MET A 390 -2.12 -38.77 47.88
CA MET A 390 -1.03 -39.75 47.98
C MET A 390 -0.16 -39.57 49.22
N THR A 391 0.13 -38.33 49.61
CA THR A 391 1.05 -38.06 50.72
C THR A 391 0.36 -38.08 52.08
N GLY A 392 -0.97 -37.93 52.13
CA GLY A 392 -1.73 -37.81 53.37
C GLY A 392 -1.34 -36.56 54.19
N ILE A 393 -0.57 -35.64 53.61
CA ILE A 393 -0.11 -34.41 54.24
C ILE A 393 -1.20 -33.37 54.02
N GLU A 394 -2.04 -33.14 55.03
CA GLU A 394 -2.74 -31.87 55.15
C GLU A 394 -1.69 -30.79 55.39
N THR A 395 -1.30 -30.07 54.33
CA THR A 395 -0.50 -28.85 54.51
C THR A 395 -1.30 -27.88 55.38
N ASP A 396 -0.74 -27.55 56.54
CA ASP A 396 -1.36 -26.69 57.55
C ASP A 396 -1.82 -25.38 56.87
N ALA A 397 -3.12 -25.07 56.86
CA ALA A 397 -3.69 -23.95 56.09
C ALA A 397 -3.01 -22.60 56.44
N THR A 398 -2.50 -22.50 57.66
CA THR A 398 -1.69 -21.40 58.19
C THR A 398 -0.34 -21.22 57.47
N THR A 399 0.34 -22.30 57.09
CA THR A 399 1.62 -22.22 56.35
C THR A 399 1.43 -21.76 54.91
N ASN A 400 0.40 -22.27 54.22
CA ASN A 400 0.04 -21.84 52.86
C ASN A 400 -0.38 -20.36 52.82
N THR A 401 -1.23 -19.93 53.75
CA THR A 401 -1.66 -18.52 53.83
C THR A 401 -0.50 -17.58 54.15
N ASN A 402 0.49 -18.01 54.93
CA ASN A 402 1.71 -17.23 55.17
C ASN A 402 2.60 -17.12 53.93
N LEU A 403 2.73 -18.19 53.15
CA LEU A 403 3.45 -18.18 51.86
C LEU A 403 2.74 -17.29 50.82
N GLU A 404 1.41 -17.36 50.74
CA GLU A 404 0.60 -16.49 49.88
C GLU A 404 0.77 -15.01 50.24
N LYS A 405 0.71 -14.67 51.54
CA LYS A 405 0.98 -13.30 52.01
C LYS A 405 2.39 -12.83 51.66
N LEU A 406 3.38 -13.71 51.76
CA LEU A 406 4.76 -13.39 51.39
C LEU A 406 4.93 -13.20 49.88
N LEU A 407 4.26 -14.01 49.06
CA LEU A 407 4.23 -13.84 47.60
C LEU A 407 3.52 -12.54 47.20
N ALA A 408 2.37 -12.24 47.81
CA ALA A 408 1.66 -10.98 47.59
C ALA A 408 2.52 -9.76 47.95
N LYS A 409 3.24 -9.82 49.09
CA LYS A 409 4.18 -8.78 49.49
C LYS A 409 5.32 -8.62 48.48
N LYS A 410 5.91 -9.72 48.02
CA LYS A 410 6.97 -9.69 46.99
C LYS A 410 6.46 -9.11 45.66
N ASN A 411 5.27 -9.50 45.22
CA ASN A 411 4.64 -8.96 44.01
C ASN A 411 4.35 -7.46 44.13
N GLY A 412 3.91 -7.01 45.31
CA GLY A 412 3.75 -5.57 45.60
C GLY A 412 5.07 -4.81 45.46
N ILE A 413 6.14 -5.32 46.06
CA ILE A 413 7.49 -4.72 45.93
C ILE A 413 7.94 -4.68 44.46
N ILE A 414 7.69 -5.74 43.68
CA ILE A 414 8.01 -5.76 42.25
C ILE A 414 7.28 -4.64 41.52
N HIS A 415 5.98 -4.47 41.78
CA HIS A 415 5.18 -3.41 41.18
C HIS A 415 5.68 -2.02 41.58
N ASP A 416 6.00 -1.80 42.85
CA ASP A 416 6.53 -0.53 43.34
C ASP A 416 7.88 -0.19 42.70
N LEU A 417 8.79 -1.17 42.57
CA LEU A 417 10.07 -0.98 41.91
C LEU A 417 9.92 -0.70 40.40
N GLN A 418 8.98 -1.36 39.72
CA GLN A 418 8.67 -1.09 38.31
C GLN A 418 8.15 0.34 38.13
N TYR A 419 7.26 0.79 39.02
CA TYR A 419 6.74 2.16 39.03
C TYR A 419 7.84 3.18 39.31
N GLU A 420 8.70 2.93 40.30
CA GLU A 420 9.83 3.80 40.62
C GLU A 420 10.81 3.92 39.45
N LEU A 421 11.15 2.81 38.80
CA LEU A 421 11.96 2.82 37.59
C LEU A 421 11.29 3.64 36.47
N ALA A 422 9.97 3.52 36.29
CA ALA A 422 9.23 4.27 35.29
C ALA A 422 9.30 5.78 35.56
N ARG A 423 9.13 6.16 36.83
CA ARG A 423 9.21 7.53 37.30
C ARG A 423 10.58 8.15 37.08
N VAL A 424 11.65 7.40 37.37
CA VAL A 424 13.04 7.85 37.19
C VAL A 424 13.39 7.99 35.70
N CYS A 425 13.03 7.01 34.86
CA CYS A 425 13.21 7.11 33.42
C CYS A 425 12.51 8.35 32.84
N LYS A 426 11.28 8.63 33.31
CA LYS A 426 10.55 9.82 32.87
C LYS A 426 11.20 11.12 33.35
N ALA A 427 11.63 11.19 34.61
CA ALA A 427 12.34 12.36 35.13
C ALA A 427 13.65 12.62 34.37
N HIS A 428 14.36 11.56 33.97
CA HIS A 428 15.55 11.65 33.13
C HIS A 428 15.22 12.22 31.73
N ASP A 429 14.18 11.71 31.08
CA ASP A 429 13.79 12.19 29.74
C ASP A 429 13.30 13.64 29.77
N ASP A 430 12.52 14.03 30.77
CA ASP A 430 12.09 15.42 30.96
C ASP A 430 13.29 16.35 31.19
N LEU A 431 14.27 15.90 31.96
CA LEU A 431 15.51 16.65 32.20
C LEU A 431 16.33 16.82 30.91
N LEU A 432 16.44 15.78 30.07
CA LEU A 432 17.07 15.89 28.76
C LEU A 432 16.36 16.93 27.88
N ASP A 433 15.03 16.89 27.83
CA ASP A 433 14.24 17.86 27.05
C ASP A 433 14.48 19.30 27.57
N THR A 434 14.52 19.51 28.90
CA THR A 434 14.83 20.85 29.47
C THR A 434 16.25 21.32 29.16
N TYR A 435 17.23 20.43 29.14
CA TYR A 435 18.61 20.78 28.77
C TYR A 435 18.72 21.10 27.28
N GLU A 436 18.06 20.33 26.42
CA GLU A 436 17.98 20.60 24.99
C GLU A 436 17.37 22.00 24.73
N ASP A 437 16.25 22.32 25.39
CA ASP A 437 15.61 23.64 25.29
C ASP A 437 16.53 24.76 25.78
N LYS A 438 17.29 24.53 26.85
CA LYS A 438 18.26 25.51 27.38
C LYS A 438 19.45 25.71 26.45
N LEU A 439 20.01 24.65 25.88
CA LEU A 439 21.10 24.75 24.91
C LEU A 439 20.65 25.52 23.66
N GLN A 440 19.42 25.25 23.19
CA GLN A 440 18.83 26.00 22.08
C GLN A 440 18.65 27.48 22.43
N GLN A 441 18.24 27.83 23.66
CA GLN A 441 18.17 29.23 24.11
C GLN A 441 19.54 29.94 24.10
N TYR A 442 20.64 29.22 24.36
CA TYR A 442 22.00 29.75 24.29
C TYR A 442 22.63 29.67 22.89
N GLY A 443 21.86 29.25 21.88
CA GLY A 443 22.30 29.21 20.48
C GLY A 443 23.16 28.00 20.13
N ILE A 444 23.18 26.95 20.96
CA ILE A 444 23.93 25.70 20.73
C ILE A 444 22.97 24.67 20.09
N PRO A 445 23.12 24.34 18.80
CA PRO A 445 22.28 23.36 18.11
C PRO A 445 22.53 21.93 18.60
N LYS A 446 21.49 21.09 18.56
CA LYS A 446 21.56 19.67 18.96
C LYS A 446 22.64 18.86 18.22
N SER A 447 23.01 19.28 17.00
CA SER A 447 24.08 18.67 16.20
C SER A 447 25.49 18.89 16.76
N GLU A 448 25.71 19.91 17.61
CA GLU A 448 27.03 20.24 18.16
C GLU A 448 27.39 19.40 19.40
N LEU A 449 26.44 18.67 19.98
CA LEU A 449 26.66 17.84 21.17
C LEU A 449 27.58 16.62 20.93
N GLY A 450 27.68 16.13 19.70
CA GLY A 450 28.56 15.01 19.34
C GLY A 450 28.14 13.63 19.88
N PHE A 451 27.03 13.53 20.61
CA PHE A 451 26.43 12.27 21.08
C PHE A 451 24.90 12.37 21.13
N VAL A 452 24.22 11.23 21.12
CA VAL A 452 22.76 11.13 21.28
C VAL A 452 22.46 10.56 22.67
N PRO A 453 21.75 11.29 23.54
CA PRO A 453 21.36 10.78 24.86
C PRO A 453 20.51 9.50 24.75
N LEU A 454 20.83 8.48 25.55
CA LEU A 454 20.10 7.22 25.59
C LEU A 454 18.76 7.39 26.33
N ARG A 455 17.64 7.02 25.70
CA ARG A 455 16.31 6.99 26.34
C ARG A 455 15.88 5.53 26.54
N ILE A 456 15.48 5.17 27.76
CA ILE A 456 15.10 3.79 28.12
C ILE A 456 13.58 3.65 28.04
N LEU A 457 13.08 2.83 27.11
CA LEU A 457 11.68 2.37 27.13
C LEU A 457 11.57 1.13 28.02
N GLN A 458 10.71 1.18 29.03
CA GLN A 458 10.38 0.01 29.83
C GLN A 458 9.51 -0.97 29.04
N ASP A 459 9.75 -2.27 29.27
CA ASP A 459 8.94 -3.37 28.72
C ASP A 459 7.46 -3.19 29.05
N GLY A 460 6.61 -3.21 28.02
CA GLY A 460 5.15 -3.07 28.14
C GLY A 460 4.61 -1.65 27.96
N GLN A 461 5.45 -0.61 27.85
CA GLN A 461 5.02 0.73 27.46
C GLN A 461 5.01 0.86 25.92
N GLY A 462 3.86 1.23 25.36
CA GLY A 462 3.69 1.44 23.91
C GLY A 462 4.29 2.74 23.36
N GLY A 463 5.10 3.45 24.16
CA GLY A 463 5.72 4.73 23.81
C GLY A 463 6.21 5.49 25.03
N LEU A 464 6.99 6.56 24.81
CA LEU A 464 7.47 7.46 25.86
C LEU A 464 6.28 8.16 26.56
N ALA A 465 6.27 8.16 27.89
CA ALA A 465 5.24 8.85 28.66
C ALA A 465 5.25 10.36 28.35
N LYS A 466 4.09 10.96 28.08
CA LYS A 466 3.95 12.36 27.62
C LYS A 466 3.54 13.34 28.73
N SER A 467 3.18 12.85 29.91
CA SER A 467 2.80 13.71 31.04
C SER A 467 4.04 14.12 31.83
N PRO A 468 4.13 15.36 32.36
CA PRO A 468 5.30 15.79 33.14
C PRO A 468 5.53 14.85 34.32
N ALA A 469 6.76 14.39 34.52
CA ALA A 469 7.14 13.88 35.83
C ALA A 469 6.93 15.02 36.83
N GLY A 470 6.19 14.77 37.90
CA GLY A 470 6.07 15.70 39.02
C GLY A 470 7.42 15.87 39.70
N LEU A 471 8.34 16.61 39.08
CA LEU A 471 9.55 17.14 39.70
C LEU A 471 9.09 18.22 40.67
N VAL A 472 8.79 17.80 41.90
CA VAL A 472 8.78 18.70 43.05
C VAL A 472 10.23 19.12 43.27
N THR A 473 10.68 20.15 42.56
CA THR A 473 11.84 20.91 43.01
C THR A 473 11.41 21.56 44.33
N LYS A 474 11.81 20.96 45.46
CA LYS A 474 11.87 21.69 46.72
C LYS A 474 12.98 22.73 46.56
N ASN A 475 12.67 23.83 45.88
CA ASN A 475 13.45 25.04 46.01
C ASN A 475 13.28 25.50 47.46
N ARG A 476 14.38 25.44 48.20
CA ARG A 476 14.50 26.06 49.51
C ARG A 476 15.07 27.45 49.36
#